data_AF-A0A5C6F5H2-F1
#
_entry.id   AF-A0A5C6F5H2-F1
#
_cell.length_a   1.000
_cell.length_b   1.000
_cell.length_c   1.000
_cell.angle_alpha   90.00
_cell.angle_beta   90.00
_cell.angle_gamma   90.00
#
_symmetry.space_group_name_H-M   'P 1'
#
loop_
_entity.id
_entity.type
_entity.pdbx_description
1 polymer ?
#
loop_
_entity_poly.entity_id
_entity_poly.type
_entity_poly.pdbx_seq_one_letter_code
_entity_poly.pdbx_strand_id
1 'polypeptide(L)'
;MKLSSKLSSLIRTGSLIAIVVATIVLVVTALPTLAGGHLADARLMVHMMASGVVVTLLPVYAIARLMPSSRGLLDSPVQRAALQCLLLFGLLTIATMFVCMLPIASTHTMETLVSLHGWAGYALAIATAWVGIAALRGAP
;
A
#
# COMPACT_ATOMS: atom_id res chain seq x y z
N MET A 1 -16.00 -25.58 1.13
CA MET A 1 -15.53 -24.99 -0.14
C MET A 1 -14.00 -25.01 -0.20
N LYS A 2 -13.40 -25.96 -0.93
CA LYS A 2 -11.96 -25.95 -1.24
C LYS A 2 -11.72 -24.94 -2.37
N LEU A 3 -11.68 -23.64 -2.07
CA LEU A 3 -10.97 -22.73 -2.98
C LEU A 3 -9.52 -23.26 -3.01
N SER A 4 -9.10 -23.77 -4.16
CA SER A 4 -7.82 -24.45 -4.36
C SER A 4 -6.69 -23.64 -3.71
N SER A 5 -5.86 -24.26 -2.88
CA SER A 5 -4.70 -23.61 -2.23
C SER A 5 -3.82 -22.86 -3.24
N LYS A 6 -3.79 -23.31 -4.50
CA LYS A 6 -3.14 -22.64 -5.62
C LYS A 6 -3.76 -21.27 -5.95
N LEU A 7 -5.09 -21.16 -5.96
CA LEU A 7 -5.78 -19.90 -6.24
C LEU A 7 -5.52 -18.86 -5.15
N SER A 8 -5.56 -19.27 -3.88
CA SER A 8 -5.22 -18.37 -2.77
C SER A 8 -3.76 -17.89 -2.86
N SER A 9 -2.83 -18.81 -3.18
CA SER A 9 -1.42 -18.45 -3.40
C SER A 9 -1.25 -17.48 -4.56
N LEU A 10 -1.93 -17.71 -5.67
CA LEU A 10 -1.88 -16.84 -6.86
C LEU A 10 -2.42 -15.45 -6.56
N ILE A 11 -3.58 -15.34 -5.90
CA ILE A 11 -4.16 -14.06 -5.48
C ILE A 11 -3.18 -13.29 -4.59
N ARG A 12 -2.61 -13.96 -3.60
CA ARG A 12 -1.66 -13.34 -2.66
C ARG A 12 -0.39 -12.85 -3.35
N THR A 13 0.24 -13.68 -4.18
CA THR A 13 1.49 -13.33 -4.85
C THR A 13 1.24 -12.27 -5.93
N GLY A 14 0.18 -12.43 -6.73
CA GLY A 14 -0.20 -11.47 -7.76
C GLY A 14 -0.55 -10.10 -7.19
N SER A 15 -1.36 -10.05 -6.12
CA SER A 15 -1.67 -8.78 -5.43
C SER A 15 -0.43 -8.14 -4.83
N LEU A 16 0.47 -8.91 -4.20
CA LEU A 16 1.72 -8.36 -3.67
C LEU A 16 2.61 -7.76 -4.77
N ILE A 17 2.80 -8.45 -5.89
CA ILE A 17 3.59 -7.95 -7.02
C ILE A 17 2.98 -6.64 -7.55
N ALA A 18 1.67 -6.62 -7.76
CA ALA A 18 0.97 -5.43 -8.24
C ALA A 18 1.11 -4.25 -7.25
N ILE A 19 0.99 -4.50 -5.94
CA ILE A 19 1.21 -3.49 -4.90
C ILE A 19 2.65 -2.99 -4.94
N VAL A 20 3.65 -3.87 -5.02
CA VAL A 20 5.07 -3.46 -5.11
C VAL A 20 5.31 -2.55 -6.32
N VAL A 21 4.83 -2.95 -7.50
CA VAL A 21 4.99 -2.16 -8.73
C VAL A 21 4.27 -0.81 -8.61
N ALA A 22 3.02 -0.81 -8.14
CA ALA A 22 2.25 0.42 -7.95
C ALA A 22 2.94 1.36 -6.95
N THR A 23 3.44 0.83 -5.83
CA THR A 23 4.19 1.60 -4.84
C THR A 23 5.46 2.21 -5.40
N ILE A 24 6.20 1.52 -6.27
CA ILE A 24 7.37 2.10 -6.96
C ILE A 24 6.94 3.29 -7.82
N VAL A 25 5.86 3.14 -8.60
CA VAL A 25 5.30 4.23 -9.41
C VAL A 25 4.87 5.40 -8.53
N LEU A 26 4.24 5.15 -7.40
CA LEU A 26 3.82 6.19 -6.44
C LEU A 26 5.03 6.96 -5.89
N VAL A 27 6.10 6.27 -5.50
CA VAL A 27 7.33 6.92 -5.05
C VAL A 27 7.93 7.79 -6.16
N VAL A 28 8.13 7.22 -7.36
CA VAL A 28 8.74 7.94 -8.49
C VAL A 28 7.94 9.19 -8.87
N THR A 29 6.61 9.08 -8.89
CA THR A 29 5.73 10.22 -9.19
C THR A 29 5.69 11.25 -8.06
N ALA A 30 5.93 10.83 -6.80
CA ALA A 30 5.96 11.72 -5.64
C ALA A 30 7.32 12.38 -5.38
N LEU A 31 8.44 11.86 -5.89
CA LEU A 31 9.78 12.43 -5.66
C LEU A 31 9.90 13.97 -5.78
N PRO A 32 9.28 14.65 -6.77
CA PRO A 32 9.37 16.11 -6.90
C PRO A 32 8.85 16.88 -5.68
N THR A 33 7.93 16.29 -4.90
CA THR A 33 7.37 16.96 -3.72
C THR A 33 8.40 17.12 -2.60
N LEU A 34 9.43 16.26 -2.57
CA LEU A 34 10.54 16.40 -1.61
C LEU A 34 11.41 17.64 -1.88
N ALA A 35 11.41 18.13 -3.13
CA ALA A 35 12.15 19.32 -3.54
C ALA A 35 11.27 20.58 -3.59
N GLY A 36 10.06 20.54 -3.01
CA GLY A 36 9.10 21.66 -3.03
C GLY A 36 8.29 21.78 -4.33
N GLY A 37 8.37 20.79 -5.24
CA GLY A 37 7.49 20.69 -6.39
C GLY A 37 6.09 20.18 -6.02
N HIS A 38 5.20 20.11 -7.02
CA HIS A 38 3.84 19.57 -6.87
C HIS A 38 3.55 18.51 -7.94
N LEU A 39 2.55 17.67 -7.70
CA LEU A 39 2.02 16.76 -8.72
C LEU A 39 1.00 17.52 -9.57
N ALA A 40 1.23 17.54 -10.88
CA ALA A 40 0.32 18.12 -11.86
C ALA A 40 0.19 17.20 -13.10
N ASP A 41 -0.83 17.45 -13.89
CA ASP A 41 -1.05 16.88 -15.23
C ASP A 41 -0.94 15.34 -15.28
N ALA A 42 -0.22 14.81 -16.27
CA ALA A 42 -0.05 13.38 -16.50
C ALA A 42 0.58 12.66 -15.30
N ARG A 43 1.47 13.32 -14.54
CA ARG A 43 2.10 12.72 -13.35
C ARG A 43 1.06 12.51 -12.24
N LEU A 44 0.19 13.49 -12.01
CA LEU A 44 -0.92 13.34 -11.06
C LEU A 44 -1.85 12.20 -11.50
N MET A 45 -2.20 12.14 -12.78
CA MET A 45 -3.05 11.06 -13.31
C MET A 45 -2.42 9.67 -13.10
N VAL A 46 -1.13 9.50 -13.41
CA VAL A 46 -0.41 8.23 -13.17
C VAL A 46 -0.35 7.88 -11.69
N HIS A 47 -0.10 8.87 -10.83
CA HIS A 47 -0.12 8.69 -9.38
C HIS A 47 -1.49 8.21 -8.90
N MET A 48 -2.58 8.86 -9.34
CA MET A 48 -3.95 8.47 -8.99
C MET A 48 -4.30 7.05 -9.48
N MET A 49 -3.88 6.67 -10.68
CA MET A 49 -4.09 5.32 -11.21
C MET A 49 -3.35 4.27 -10.38
N ALA A 50 -2.08 4.51 -10.04
CA ALA A 50 -1.30 3.63 -9.18
C ALA A 50 -1.89 3.55 -7.76
N SER A 51 -2.40 4.66 -7.22
CA SER A 51 -3.13 4.67 -5.95
C SER A 51 -4.34 3.76 -6.00
N GLY A 52 -5.12 3.78 -7.09
CA GLY A 52 -6.26 2.87 -7.28
C GLY A 52 -5.88 1.39 -7.15
N VAL A 53 -4.72 0.99 -7.68
CA VAL A 53 -4.19 -0.38 -7.53
C VAL A 53 -3.92 -0.71 -6.05
N VAL A 54 -3.25 0.18 -5.33
CA VAL A 54 -2.93 -0.05 -3.91
C VAL A 54 -4.21 -0.10 -3.06
N VAL A 55 -5.13 0.84 -3.25
CA VAL A 55 -6.40 0.92 -2.49
C VAL A 55 -7.26 -0.32 -2.69
N THR A 56 -7.30 -0.87 -3.91
CA THR A 56 -8.11 -2.04 -4.23
C THR A 56 -7.45 -3.36 -3.83
N LEU A 57 -6.15 -3.52 -4.11
CA LEU A 57 -5.44 -4.79 -3.89
C LEU A 57 -4.90 -4.97 -2.48
N LEU A 58 -4.68 -3.90 -1.71
CA LEU A 58 -4.22 -4.04 -0.33
C LEU A 58 -5.23 -4.81 0.55
N PRO A 59 -6.56 -4.52 0.53
CA PRO A 59 -7.55 -5.34 1.22
C PRO A 59 -7.58 -6.79 0.72
N VAL A 60 -7.47 -7.00 -0.60
CA VAL A 60 -7.44 -8.34 -1.21
C VAL A 60 -6.25 -9.14 -0.69
N TYR A 61 -5.06 -8.54 -0.68
CA TYR A 61 -3.84 -9.12 -0.14
C TYR A 61 -3.98 -9.43 1.36
N ALA A 62 -4.52 -8.48 2.14
CA ALA A 62 -4.73 -8.62 3.57
C ALA A 62 -5.65 -9.82 3.89
N ILE A 63 -6.80 -9.90 3.23
CA ILE A 63 -7.76 -10.99 3.40
C ILE A 63 -7.11 -12.32 3.02
N ALA A 64 -6.48 -12.41 1.85
CA ALA A 64 -5.82 -13.63 1.40
C ALA A 64 -4.71 -14.11 2.38
N ARG A 65 -4.01 -13.17 3.03
CA ARG A 65 -2.98 -13.49 4.02
C ARG A 65 -3.55 -13.89 5.39
N LEU A 66 -4.70 -13.35 5.78
CA LEU A 66 -5.36 -13.65 7.06
C LEU A 66 -6.27 -14.90 7.02
N MET A 67 -6.57 -15.42 5.82
CA MET A 67 -7.37 -16.63 5.68
C MET A 67 -6.75 -17.85 6.40
N PRO A 68 -7.56 -18.75 7.00
CA PRO A 68 -7.07 -19.92 7.74
C PRO A 68 -6.15 -20.84 6.93
N SER A 69 -6.39 -20.95 5.62
CA SER A 69 -5.56 -21.73 4.68
C SER A 69 -4.14 -21.19 4.51
N SER A 70 -3.87 -19.98 4.98
CA SER A 70 -2.57 -19.29 4.91
C SER A 70 -1.85 -19.23 6.27
N ARG A 71 -2.42 -19.81 7.33
CA ARG A 71 -1.92 -19.62 8.73
C ARG A 71 -0.51 -20.13 9.00
N GLY A 72 -0.02 -21.14 8.26
CA GLY A 72 1.36 -21.64 8.38
C GLY A 72 2.41 -20.84 7.58
N LEU A 73 2.06 -19.65 7.05
CA LEU A 73 2.96 -18.77 6.28
C LEU A 73 3.20 -17.42 6.98
N LEU A 74 2.75 -17.25 8.23
CA LEU A 74 3.02 -16.09 9.09
C LEU A 74 3.71 -16.54 10.38
N ASP A 75 4.73 -17.38 10.23
CA ASP A 75 5.36 -18.04 11.36
C ASP A 75 6.34 -17.13 12.10
N SER A 76 6.87 -16.10 11.43
CA SER A 76 7.78 -15.16 12.09
C SER A 76 7.05 -13.90 12.59
N PRO A 77 7.38 -13.41 13.81
CA PRO A 77 6.90 -12.12 14.30
C PRO A 77 7.26 -10.96 13.35
N VAL A 78 8.37 -11.09 12.62
CA VAL A 78 8.84 -10.12 11.61
C VAL A 78 7.85 -10.01 10.45
N GLN A 79 7.35 -11.11 9.91
CA GLN A 79 6.35 -11.09 8.83
C GLN A 79 5.03 -10.45 9.27
N ARG A 80 4.63 -10.68 10.54
CA ARG A 80 3.43 -10.07 11.12
C ARG A 80 3.59 -8.56 11.29
N ALA A 81 4.72 -8.13 11.83
CA ALA A 81 5.04 -6.71 11.96
C ALA A 81 5.05 -6.00 10.60
N ALA A 82 5.71 -6.60 9.59
CA ALA A 82 5.74 -6.04 8.23
C ALA A 82 4.33 -5.89 7.63
N LEU A 83 3.48 -6.91 7.78
CA LEU A 83 2.08 -6.84 7.35
C LEU A 83 1.29 -5.76 8.09
N GLN A 84 1.45 -5.66 9.42
CA GLN A 84 0.78 -4.63 10.21
C GLN A 84 1.20 -3.21 9.80
N CYS A 85 2.49 -2.98 9.58
CA CYS A 85 2.98 -1.70 9.06
C CYS A 85 2.37 -1.39 7.68
N LEU A 86 2.33 -2.39 6.78
CA LEU A 86 1.73 -2.22 5.45
C LEU A 86 0.25 -1.81 5.55
N LEU A 87 -0.52 -2.48 6.40
CA LEU A 87 -1.95 -2.17 6.58
C LEU A 87 -2.15 -0.82 7.26
N LEU A 88 -1.36 -0.48 8.27
CA LEU A 88 -1.47 0.78 9.00
C LEU A 88 -1.21 1.98 8.07
N PHE A 89 -0.09 1.97 7.34
CA PHE A 89 0.24 3.08 6.45
C PHE A 89 -0.63 3.10 5.20
N GLY A 90 -1.08 1.93 4.72
CA GLY A 90 -2.07 1.85 3.65
C GLY A 90 -3.42 2.46 4.05
N LEU A 91 -3.89 2.18 5.27
CA LEU A 91 -5.10 2.80 5.79
C LEU A 91 -4.92 4.31 6.00
N LEU A 92 -3.77 4.75 6.53
CA LEU A 92 -3.49 6.16 6.76
C LEU A 92 -3.43 6.97 5.45
N THR A 93 -2.82 6.42 4.41
CA THR A 93 -2.78 7.06 3.07
C THR A 93 -4.19 7.18 2.46
N ILE A 94 -5.03 6.14 2.60
CA ILE A 94 -6.44 6.19 2.18
C ILE A 94 -7.22 7.23 2.98
N ALA A 95 -7.10 7.20 4.31
CA ALA A 95 -7.87 8.06 5.20
C ALA A 95 -7.53 9.54 4.96
N THR A 96 -6.24 9.88 4.84
CA THR A 96 -5.80 11.27 4.58
C THR A 96 -6.37 11.82 3.28
N MET A 97 -6.30 11.07 2.17
CA MET A 97 -6.88 11.52 0.89
C MET A 97 -8.40 11.51 0.89
N PHE A 98 -9.04 10.52 1.54
CA PHE A 98 -10.49 10.50 1.65
C PHE A 98 -11.00 11.75 2.37
N VAL A 99 -10.38 12.12 3.49
CA VAL A 99 -10.75 13.34 4.24
C VAL A 99 -10.47 14.60 3.43
N CYS A 100 -9.38 14.67 2.65
CA CYS A 100 -9.12 15.78 1.73
C CYS A 100 -10.22 16.00 0.69
N MET A 101 -10.96 14.96 0.31
CA MET A 101 -12.04 15.03 -0.68
C MET A 101 -13.39 15.40 -0.07
N LEU A 102 -13.50 15.44 1.26
CA LEU A 102 -14.73 15.87 1.94
C LEU A 102 -14.82 17.40 1.96
N PRO A 103 -16.03 17.98 1.78
CA PRO A 103 -16.24 19.44 1.78
C PRO A 103 -16.23 20.04 3.20
N ILE A 104 -15.28 19.62 4.04
CA ILE A 104 -15.17 20.00 5.46
C ILE A 104 -13.77 20.49 5.82
N ALA A 105 -12.76 20.24 4.99
CA ALA A 105 -11.38 20.61 5.26
C ALA A 105 -11.12 22.07 4.83
N SER A 106 -10.64 22.91 5.75
CA SER A 106 -10.07 24.22 5.40
C SER A 106 -8.78 24.05 4.57
N THR A 107 -8.32 25.10 3.88
CA THR A 107 -7.04 25.06 3.14
C THR A 107 -5.87 24.59 4.00
N HIS A 108 -5.76 25.12 5.23
CA HIS A 108 -4.73 24.71 6.18
C HIS A 108 -4.85 23.22 6.57
N THR A 109 -6.08 22.74 6.73
CA THR A 109 -6.35 21.32 6.99
C THR A 109 -5.94 20.46 5.80
N MET A 110 -6.25 20.88 4.57
CA MET A 110 -5.86 20.17 3.35
C MET A 110 -4.34 20.09 3.21
N GLU A 111 -3.60 21.18 3.42
CA GLU A 111 -2.13 21.19 3.39
C GLU A 111 -1.54 20.22 4.41
N THR A 112 -2.08 20.21 5.63
CA THR A 112 -1.66 19.28 6.69
C THR A 112 -1.92 17.83 6.28
N LEU A 113 -3.11 17.53 5.76
CA LEU A 113 -3.48 16.18 5.33
C LEU A 113 -2.66 15.71 4.12
N VAL A 114 -2.34 16.59 3.18
CA VAL A 114 -1.46 16.29 2.04
C VAL A 114 -0.04 15.98 2.51
N SER A 115 0.48 16.75 3.48
CA SER A 115 1.78 16.47 4.09
C SER A 115 1.78 15.10 4.80
N LEU A 116 0.76 14.84 5.63
CA LEU A 116 0.59 13.55 6.30
C LEU A 116 0.47 12.39 5.30
N HIS A 117 -0.27 12.59 4.21
CA HIS A 117 -0.40 11.62 3.14
C HIS A 117 0.96 11.30 2.50
N GLY A 118 1.77 12.33 2.22
CA GLY A 118 3.12 12.15 1.67
C GLY A 118 4.00 11.31 2.58
N TRP A 119 4.08 11.65 3.87
CA TRP A 119 4.86 10.89 4.86
C TRP A 119 4.35 9.46 5.05
N ALA A 120 3.03 9.29 5.13
CA ALA A 120 2.40 7.97 5.20
C ALA A 120 2.68 7.14 3.93
N GLY A 121 2.72 7.77 2.76
CA GLY A 121 3.06 7.15 1.48
C GLY A 121 4.49 6.63 1.43
N TYR A 122 5.47 7.41 1.91
CA TYR A 122 6.85 6.93 2.01
C TYR A 122 7.01 5.80 3.04
N ALA A 123 6.31 5.89 4.18
CA ALA A 123 6.31 4.81 5.17
C ALA A 123 5.64 3.53 4.62
N LEU A 124 4.56 3.67 3.84
CA LEU A 124 3.93 2.57 3.11
C LEU A 124 4.90 1.94 2.11
N ALA A 125 5.72 2.73 1.43
CA ALA A 125 6.73 2.22 0.50
C ALA A 125 7.77 1.34 1.20
N ILE A 126 8.28 1.79 2.35
CA ILE A 126 9.20 1.01 3.18
C ILE A 126 8.53 -0.29 3.67
N ALA A 127 7.28 -0.21 4.15
CA ALA A 127 6.54 -1.38 4.60
C ALA A 127 6.27 -2.38 3.46
N THR A 128 5.98 -1.88 2.25
CA THR A 128 5.81 -2.69 1.04
C THR A 128 7.10 -3.43 0.68
N ALA A 129 8.24 -2.75 0.70
CA ALA A 129 9.53 -3.37 0.48
C ALA A 129 9.84 -4.43 1.54
N TRP A 130 9.55 -4.15 2.82
CA TRP A 130 9.74 -5.10 3.91
C TRP A 130 8.90 -6.37 3.73
N VAL A 131 7.62 -6.24 3.40
CA VAL A 131 6.75 -7.39 3.10
C VAL A 131 7.25 -8.16 1.88
N GLY A 132 7.69 -7.48 0.83
CA GLY A 132 8.28 -8.10 -0.36
C GLY A 132 9.51 -8.94 -0.04
N ILE A 133 10.47 -8.38 0.71
CA ILE A 133 11.68 -9.08 1.15
C ILE A 133 11.34 -10.27 2.05
N ALA A 134 10.41 -10.09 2.99
CA ALA A 134 9.97 -11.14 3.90
C ALA A 134 9.26 -12.29 3.16
N ALA A 135 8.59 -12.00 2.03
CA ALA A 135 7.98 -12.99 1.17
C ALA A 135 9.03 -13.80 0.38
N LEU A 136 10.11 -13.17 -0.07
CA LEU A 136 11.23 -13.86 -0.74
C LEU A 136 11.99 -14.79 0.20
N ARG A 137 12.22 -14.37 1.45
CA ARG A 137 12.93 -15.17 2.47
C ARG A 137 12.12 -16.36 3.00
N GLY A 138 10.80 -16.38 2.78
CA GLY A 138 9.90 -17.45 3.18
C GLY A 138 9.50 -18.39 2.03
N ALA A 139 10.09 -18.24 0.85
CA ALA A 139 9.95 -19.21 -0.23
C ALA A 139 10.86 -20.42 0.09
N PRO A 140 10.34 -21.67 -0.01
CA PRO A 140 11.13 -22.88 0.23
C PRO A 140 12.29 -23.02 -0.75
#